data_AF-A0A7Y3MN32-F1
#
_entry.id   AF-A0A7Y3MN32-F1
#
_cell.length_a   1.000
_cell.length_b   1.000
_cell.length_c   1.000
_cell.angle_alpha   90.00
_cell.angle_beta   90.00
_cell.angle_gamma   90.00
#
_symmetry.space_group_name_H-M   'P 1'
#
loop_
_entity.id
_entity.type
_entity.pdbx_description
1 polymer ?
#
loop_
_entity_poly.entity_id
_entity_poly.type
_entity_poly.pdbx_seq_one_letter_code
_entity_poly.pdbx_strand_id
1 'polypeptide(L)'
;IVDNLETVTTLAASGSNLVYVDEDGSTTTLDVANLETLTSISQSTTTGVITYTDEDAATTNVNVVSADTGNQIVVGADGGAFMNAPSIYALGKVAGNGTAAAIYGATVSRSSEGDYDITFSTALSNANYIIQLTILDCGGDCPGNTGANYDDPGITYYGQSTTGFSVNIGDSDNGTTAKDDIDLEFMFTVMVLPN
;
A
#
# COMPACT_ATOMS: atom_id res chain seq x y z
N ILE A 1 -69.99 24.54 -23.16
CA ILE A 1 -69.68 23.25 -22.50
C ILE A 1 -68.25 22.94 -22.92
N VAL A 2 -67.34 22.73 -21.97
CA VAL A 2 -65.99 22.25 -22.30
C VAL A 2 -66.12 20.73 -22.36
N ASP A 3 -66.07 20.18 -23.57
CA ASP A 3 -66.42 18.78 -23.87
C ASP A 3 -65.17 17.86 -23.93
N ASN A 4 -64.08 18.29 -23.30
CA ASN A 4 -62.74 17.70 -23.46
C ASN A 4 -61.95 17.72 -22.14
N LEU A 5 -62.61 17.56 -21.00
CA LEU A 5 -61.89 17.41 -19.75
C LEU A 5 -61.48 15.94 -19.60
N GLU A 6 -60.31 15.62 -20.12
CA GLU A 6 -59.68 14.31 -19.93
C GLU A 6 -59.40 14.08 -18.44
N THR A 7 -59.86 12.95 -17.89
CA THR A 7 -59.68 12.61 -16.48
C THR A 7 -59.31 11.15 -16.28
N VAL A 8 -58.35 10.88 -15.40
CA VAL A 8 -58.04 9.51 -14.99
C VAL A 8 -59.05 9.05 -13.94
N THR A 9 -59.88 8.08 -14.29
CA THR A 9 -60.94 7.54 -13.43
C THR A 9 -60.37 6.59 -12.37
N THR A 10 -59.39 5.76 -12.74
CA THR A 10 -58.70 4.86 -11.81
C THR A 10 -57.23 4.77 -12.13
N LEU A 11 -56.39 4.61 -11.11
CA LEU A 11 -54.95 4.37 -11.23
C LEU A 11 -54.57 3.26 -10.25
N ALA A 12 -53.97 2.19 -10.75
CA ALA A 12 -53.56 1.04 -9.94
C ALA A 12 -52.21 0.48 -10.43
N ALA A 13 -51.45 -0.08 -9.50
CA ALA A 13 -50.25 -0.86 -9.83
C ALA A 13 -50.60 -2.35 -9.93
N SER A 14 -50.00 -3.05 -10.91
CA SER A 14 -50.14 -4.50 -11.10
C SER A 14 -48.81 -5.08 -11.58
N GLY A 15 -48.01 -5.66 -10.67
CA GLY A 15 -46.61 -6.00 -10.97
C GLY A 15 -45.81 -4.75 -11.35
N SER A 16 -44.99 -4.83 -12.39
CA SER A 16 -44.22 -3.71 -12.96
C SER A 16 -45.02 -2.83 -13.94
N ASN A 17 -46.35 -2.87 -13.87
CA ASN A 17 -47.23 -2.04 -14.71
C ASN A 17 -48.00 -1.01 -13.88
N LEU A 18 -48.13 0.19 -14.43
CA LEU A 18 -49.12 1.17 -14.01
C LEU A 18 -50.32 1.08 -14.97
N VAL A 19 -51.49 0.78 -14.42
CA VAL A 19 -52.72 0.64 -15.18
C VAL A 19 -53.65 1.78 -14.81
N TYR A 20 -54.16 2.50 -15.81
CA TYR A 20 -55.19 3.50 -15.60
C TYR A 20 -56.35 3.34 -16.56
N VAL A 21 -57.52 3.80 -16.13
CA VAL A 21 -58.75 3.83 -16.93
C VAL A 21 -59.14 5.29 -17.11
N ASP A 22 -59.30 5.73 -18.35
CA ASP A 22 -59.75 7.09 -18.69
C ASP A 22 -61.26 7.28 -18.42
N GLU A 23 -61.80 8.46 -18.72
CA GLU A 23 -63.22 8.77 -18.57
C GLU A 23 -64.13 8.00 -19.51
N ASP A 24 -63.59 7.50 -20.63
CA ASP A 24 -64.31 6.71 -21.63
C ASP A 24 -64.30 5.21 -21.28
N GLY A 25 -63.62 4.83 -20.19
CA GLY A 25 -63.51 3.45 -19.73
C GLY A 25 -62.42 2.64 -20.45
N SER A 26 -61.60 3.29 -21.26
CA SER A 26 -60.48 2.65 -21.96
C SER A 26 -59.30 2.47 -21.00
N THR A 27 -58.69 1.28 -21.07
CA THR A 27 -57.60 0.89 -20.18
C THR A 27 -56.26 1.12 -20.87
N THR A 28 -55.39 1.92 -20.25
CA THR A 28 -54.00 2.08 -20.68
C THR A 28 -53.09 1.37 -19.69
N THR A 29 -52.16 0.57 -20.22
CA THR A 29 -51.11 -0.07 -19.43
C THR A 29 -49.78 0.56 -19.81
N LEU A 30 -49.10 1.16 -18.83
CA LEU A 30 -47.74 1.64 -18.97
C LEU A 30 -46.81 0.62 -18.32
N ASP A 31 -45.99 -0.02 -19.14
CA ASP A 31 -44.89 -0.87 -18.69
C ASP A 31 -43.78 0.01 -18.09
N VAL A 32 -43.53 -0.18 -16.80
CA VAL A 32 -42.49 0.52 -16.05
C VAL A 32 -41.40 -0.44 -15.55
N ALA A 33 -41.29 -1.64 -16.12
CA ALA A 33 -40.24 -2.61 -15.76
C ALA A 33 -38.84 -2.03 -15.98
N ASN A 34 -38.61 -1.29 -17.07
CA ASN A 34 -37.30 -0.64 -17.31
C ASN A 34 -36.99 0.54 -16.37
N LEU A 35 -37.93 0.96 -15.51
CA LEU A 35 -37.71 1.97 -14.47
C LEU A 35 -37.31 1.34 -13.13
N GLU A 36 -37.07 0.04 -13.10
CA GLU A 36 -36.55 -0.67 -11.94
C GLU A 36 -35.12 -0.19 -11.61
N THR A 37 -34.87 0.03 -10.32
CA THR A 37 -33.62 0.60 -9.80
C THR A 37 -32.76 -0.50 -9.17
N LEU A 38 -31.43 -0.33 -9.20
CA LEU A 38 -30.49 -1.23 -8.53
C LEU A 38 -30.94 -1.47 -7.07
N THR A 39 -31.40 -2.69 -6.78
CA THR A 39 -32.19 -2.94 -5.56
C THR A 39 -31.30 -3.20 -4.34
N SER A 40 -30.11 -3.79 -4.50
CA SER A 40 -29.10 -3.81 -3.44
C SER A 40 -27.68 -4.08 -3.93
N ILE A 41 -26.70 -3.42 -3.30
CA ILE A 41 -25.28 -3.76 -3.39
C ILE A 41 -24.74 -3.89 -1.97
N SER A 42 -24.03 -4.98 -1.70
CA SER A 42 -23.39 -5.22 -0.41
C SER A 42 -22.04 -5.89 -0.59
N GLN A 43 -21.11 -5.67 0.35
CA GLN A 43 -19.82 -6.33 0.37
C GLN A 43 -19.65 -7.12 1.65
N SER A 44 -19.19 -8.35 1.53
CA SER A 44 -18.73 -9.15 2.66
C SER A 44 -17.32 -8.72 3.06
N THR A 45 -17.14 -8.16 4.26
CA THR A 45 -15.81 -7.77 4.76
C THR A 45 -14.88 -8.96 5.00
N THR A 46 -15.44 -10.17 5.15
CA THR A 46 -14.66 -11.39 5.36
C THR A 46 -14.17 -12.02 4.07
N THR A 47 -14.98 -11.96 3.00
CA THR A 47 -14.66 -12.65 1.73
C THR A 47 -14.28 -11.68 0.61
N GLY A 48 -14.52 -10.38 0.79
CA GLY A 48 -14.34 -9.37 -0.25
C GLY A 48 -15.30 -9.52 -1.42
N VAL A 49 -16.26 -10.46 -1.35
CA VAL A 49 -17.27 -10.63 -2.39
C VAL A 49 -18.26 -9.48 -2.31
N ILE A 50 -18.42 -8.79 -3.43
CA ILE A 50 -19.50 -7.84 -3.65
C ILE A 50 -20.65 -8.60 -4.26
N THR A 51 -21.80 -8.56 -3.58
CA THR A 51 -23.04 -9.15 -4.05
C THR A 51 -23.96 -8.02 -4.45
N TYR A 52 -24.39 -8.05 -5.72
CA TYR A 52 -25.50 -7.23 -6.18
C TYR A 52 -26.69 -8.12 -6.52
N THR A 53 -27.87 -7.67 -6.13
CA THR A 53 -29.14 -8.27 -6.52
C THR A 53 -29.87 -7.25 -7.39
N ASP A 54 -30.15 -7.65 -8.62
CA ASP A 54 -30.91 -6.85 -9.56
C ASP A 54 -32.42 -6.90 -9.23
N GLU A 55 -33.16 -6.15 -10.02
CA GLU A 55 -34.60 -5.99 -9.99
C GLU A 55 -35.37 -7.30 -10.24
N ASP A 56 -34.79 -8.23 -10.99
CA ASP A 56 -35.34 -9.56 -11.24
C ASP A 56 -35.04 -10.55 -10.10
N ALA A 57 -34.46 -10.04 -9.00
CA ALA A 57 -33.92 -10.82 -7.89
C ALA A 57 -32.79 -11.79 -8.29
N ALA A 58 -32.18 -11.60 -9.46
CA ALA A 58 -30.99 -12.31 -9.85
C ALA A 58 -29.78 -11.74 -9.11
N THR A 59 -29.00 -12.64 -8.53
CA THR A 59 -27.85 -12.31 -7.69
C THR A 59 -26.56 -12.57 -8.44
N THR A 60 -25.69 -11.58 -8.47
CA THR A 60 -24.36 -11.68 -9.09
C THR A 60 -23.29 -11.35 -8.06
N ASN A 61 -22.23 -12.15 -8.09
CA ASN A 61 -21.07 -11.99 -7.21
C ASN A 61 -19.88 -11.48 -8.02
N VAL A 62 -19.20 -10.47 -7.47
CA VAL A 62 -17.96 -9.91 -8.00
C VAL A 62 -16.89 -10.03 -6.93
N ASN A 63 -15.76 -10.61 -7.29
CA ASN A 63 -14.65 -10.82 -6.37
C ASN A 63 -13.71 -9.61 -6.37
N VAL A 64 -13.43 -9.04 -5.19
CA VAL A 64 -12.39 -8.00 -5.03
C VAL A 64 -10.98 -8.58 -5.13
N VAL A 65 -10.80 -9.85 -4.72
CA VAL A 65 -9.54 -10.58 -4.78
C VAL A 65 -9.79 -11.91 -5.50
N SER A 66 -8.84 -12.37 -6.33
CA SER A 66 -8.97 -13.68 -6.98
C SER A 66 -9.09 -14.81 -5.95
N ALA A 67 -9.77 -15.90 -6.33
CA ALA A 67 -9.86 -17.13 -5.54
C ALA A 67 -8.70 -18.10 -5.81
N ASP A 68 -7.81 -17.77 -6.75
CA ASP A 68 -6.69 -18.62 -7.13
C ASP A 68 -5.70 -18.83 -5.96
N THR A 69 -5.12 -20.03 -5.89
CA THR A 69 -4.07 -20.34 -4.92
C THR A 69 -2.80 -19.56 -5.23
N GLY A 70 -2.12 -19.03 -4.21
CA GLY A 70 -0.85 -18.32 -4.36
C GLY A 70 -0.97 -16.79 -4.49
N ASN A 71 -2.16 -16.23 -4.26
CA ASN A 71 -2.33 -14.78 -4.24
C ASN A 71 -1.51 -14.12 -3.12
N GLN A 72 -0.74 -13.09 -3.48
CA GLN A 72 -0.09 -12.18 -2.52
C GLN A 72 -1.04 -11.09 -2.01
N ILE A 73 -2.15 -10.86 -2.73
CA ILE A 73 -3.24 -10.00 -2.31
C ILE A 73 -4.28 -10.88 -1.61
N VAL A 74 -4.70 -10.47 -0.42
CA VAL A 74 -5.74 -11.11 0.39
C VAL A 74 -6.86 -10.12 0.65
N VAL A 75 -7.97 -10.60 1.22
CA VAL A 75 -9.07 -9.73 1.65
C VAL A 75 -8.66 -9.02 2.94
N GLY A 76 -8.69 -7.69 2.93
CA GLY A 76 -8.46 -6.84 4.09
C GLY A 76 -9.62 -6.90 5.10
N ALA A 77 -9.40 -6.39 6.30
CA ALA A 77 -10.43 -6.38 7.35
C ALA A 77 -11.70 -5.59 6.96
N ASP A 78 -11.60 -4.71 5.97
CA ASP A 78 -12.68 -3.90 5.39
C ASP A 78 -13.31 -4.55 4.15
N GLY A 79 -12.90 -5.76 3.76
CA GLY A 79 -13.34 -6.43 2.53
C GLY A 79 -12.59 -6.01 1.26
N GLY A 80 -11.64 -5.07 1.38
CA GLY A 80 -10.83 -4.59 0.26
C GLY A 80 -9.71 -5.55 -0.15
N ALA A 81 -9.05 -5.24 -1.26
CA ALA A 81 -7.81 -5.93 -1.65
C ALA A 81 -6.64 -5.41 -0.81
N PHE A 82 -5.94 -6.30 -0.10
CA PHE A 82 -4.81 -5.98 0.76
C PHE A 82 -3.57 -6.81 0.37
N MET A 83 -2.42 -6.18 0.16
CA MET A 83 -1.19 -6.91 -0.13
C MET A 83 -0.56 -7.42 1.18
N ASN A 84 -0.46 -8.74 1.33
CA ASN A 84 0.14 -9.40 2.50
C ASN A 84 1.47 -10.05 2.13
N ALA A 85 2.47 -9.24 1.80
CA ALA A 85 3.79 -9.68 1.40
C ALA A 85 4.87 -8.80 2.04
N PRO A 86 6.13 -9.27 2.12
CA PRO A 86 7.23 -8.40 2.51
C PRO A 86 7.26 -7.16 1.63
N SER A 87 7.45 -5.99 2.24
CA SER A 87 7.46 -4.72 1.52
C SER A 87 8.67 -3.89 1.90
N ILE A 88 9.15 -3.08 0.96
CA ILE A 88 10.21 -2.12 1.22
C ILE A 88 9.59 -0.92 1.95
N TYR A 89 10.03 -0.69 3.17
CA TYR A 89 9.53 0.39 4.01
C TYR A 89 10.33 1.68 3.83
N ALA A 90 11.66 1.55 3.84
CA ALA A 90 12.59 2.63 3.60
C ALA A 90 13.79 2.11 2.81
N LEU A 91 14.39 2.96 1.99
CA LEU A 91 15.65 2.65 1.32
C LEU A 91 16.44 3.93 1.08
N GLY A 92 17.74 3.80 0.90
CA GLY A 92 18.54 4.95 0.53
C GLY A 92 19.91 4.59 -0.01
N LYS A 93 20.44 5.52 -0.79
CA LYS A 93 21.83 5.64 -1.21
C LYS A 93 22.40 6.89 -0.54
N VAL A 94 23.40 6.71 0.31
CA VAL A 94 23.97 7.75 1.17
C VAL A 94 25.44 7.94 0.81
N ALA A 95 25.84 9.18 0.54
CA ALA A 95 27.23 9.54 0.31
C ALA A 95 28.01 9.59 1.63
N GLY A 96 29.33 9.37 1.59
CA GLY A 96 30.17 9.34 2.80
C GLY A 96 30.08 10.60 3.67
N ASN A 97 29.77 11.76 3.10
CA ASN A 97 29.56 12.99 3.87
C ASN A 97 28.19 13.07 4.60
N GLY A 98 27.37 12.01 4.53
CA GLY A 98 26.03 11.95 5.14
C GLY A 98 24.91 12.52 4.28
N THR A 99 25.18 12.91 3.04
CA THR A 99 24.14 13.43 2.13
C THR A 99 23.37 12.27 1.49
N ALA A 100 22.04 12.33 1.53
CA ALA A 100 21.19 11.42 0.77
C ALA A 100 21.28 11.70 -0.73
N ALA A 101 21.90 10.80 -1.50
CA ALA A 101 21.88 10.85 -2.96
C ALA A 101 20.50 10.41 -3.51
N ALA A 102 19.89 9.43 -2.85
CA ALA A 102 18.50 9.04 -3.05
C ALA A 102 17.99 8.43 -1.74
N ILE A 103 16.80 8.81 -1.27
CA ILE A 103 16.24 8.23 -0.04
C ILE A 103 14.71 8.24 -0.11
N TYR A 104 14.10 7.19 0.41
CA TYR A 104 12.65 7.03 0.50
C TYR A 104 12.29 6.49 1.88
N GLY A 105 11.22 7.04 2.48
CA GLY A 105 10.69 6.58 3.77
C GLY A 105 11.57 6.90 4.99
N ALA A 106 12.68 7.62 4.81
CA ALA A 106 13.63 7.96 5.86
C ALA A 106 14.41 9.25 5.56
N THR A 107 15.11 9.75 6.58
CA THR A 107 16.16 10.75 6.51
C THR A 107 17.48 10.15 7.01
N VAL A 108 18.60 10.74 6.63
CA VAL A 108 19.92 10.36 7.14
C VAL A 108 20.65 11.59 7.70
N SER A 109 21.40 11.40 8.77
CA SER A 109 22.37 12.36 9.28
C SER A 109 23.66 11.65 9.64
N ARG A 110 24.80 12.24 9.28
CA ARG A 110 26.12 11.77 9.75
C ARG A 110 26.40 12.34 11.13
N SER A 111 26.66 11.49 12.11
CA SER A 111 26.89 11.86 13.51
C SER A 111 28.39 11.95 13.84
N SER A 112 29.18 11.02 13.32
CA SER A 112 30.65 10.99 13.36
C SER A 112 31.20 10.54 12.01
N GLU A 113 32.52 10.50 11.88
CA GLU A 113 33.17 9.71 10.84
C GLU A 113 32.69 8.27 10.88
N GLY A 114 32.31 7.72 9.73
CA GLY A 114 31.77 6.36 9.60
C GLY A 114 30.40 6.11 10.22
N ASP A 115 29.85 7.02 11.02
CA ASP A 115 28.56 6.85 11.72
C ASP A 115 27.43 7.67 11.10
N TYR A 116 26.32 6.98 10.81
CA TYR A 116 25.13 7.55 10.18
C TYR A 116 23.86 7.10 10.89
N ASP A 117 22.99 8.04 11.21
CA ASP A 117 21.67 7.77 11.76
C ASP A 117 20.61 7.80 10.67
N ILE A 118 19.93 6.68 10.47
CA ILE A 118 18.77 6.54 9.60
C ILE A 118 17.52 6.71 10.45
N THR A 119 16.71 7.73 10.15
CA THR A 119 15.46 8.02 10.87
C THR A 119 14.27 7.86 9.93
N PHE A 120 13.32 7.00 10.28
CA PHE A 120 12.13 6.77 9.47
C PHE A 120 11.19 7.98 9.50
N SER A 121 10.57 8.27 8.36
CA SER A 121 9.57 9.35 8.25
C SER A 121 8.30 9.06 9.07
N THR A 122 8.04 7.80 9.38
CA THR A 122 6.96 7.36 10.27
C THR A 122 7.51 6.25 11.15
N ALA A 123 7.10 6.19 12.42
CA ALA A 123 7.52 5.11 13.31
C ALA A 123 6.80 3.81 12.94
N LEU A 124 7.54 2.70 12.91
CA LEU A 124 6.96 1.37 12.84
C LEU A 124 6.31 0.98 14.18
N SER A 125 5.38 0.03 14.15
CA SER A 125 4.74 -0.49 15.37
C SER A 125 5.70 -1.29 16.26
N ASN A 126 6.76 -1.83 15.67
CA ASN A 126 7.80 -2.61 16.35
C ASN A 126 9.13 -2.53 15.58
N ALA A 127 10.21 -3.05 16.17
CA ALA A 127 11.55 -3.01 15.61
C ALA A 127 11.95 -4.31 14.86
N ASN A 128 11.04 -5.25 14.61
CA ASN A 128 11.32 -6.54 13.96
C ASN A 128 11.33 -6.43 12.42
N TYR A 129 11.98 -5.41 11.88
CA TYR A 129 12.20 -5.25 10.45
C TYR A 129 13.59 -5.76 10.06
N ILE A 130 13.77 -6.02 8.76
CA ILE A 130 15.05 -6.46 8.20
C ILE A 130 15.80 -5.24 7.70
N ILE A 131 17.08 -5.14 8.04
CA ILE A 131 18.02 -4.17 7.49
C ILE A 131 18.98 -4.92 6.57
N GLN A 132 19.03 -4.54 5.30
CA GLN A 132 20.05 -4.99 4.37
C GLN A 132 20.96 -3.81 4.03
N LEU A 133 22.26 -3.98 4.24
CA LEU A 133 23.28 -2.98 3.95
C LEU A 133 24.18 -3.42 2.80
N THR A 134 24.71 -2.45 2.07
CA THR A 134 25.74 -2.66 1.06
C THR A 134 26.64 -1.44 1.05
N ILE A 135 27.95 -1.65 0.93
CA ILE A 135 28.95 -0.60 0.90
C ILE A 135 29.64 -0.56 -0.47
N LEU A 136 30.16 0.59 -0.86
CA LEU A 136 31.00 0.73 -2.06
C LEU A 136 32.28 -0.11 -1.93
N ASP A 137 32.54 -0.98 -2.92
CA ASP A 137 33.85 -1.57 -3.14
C ASP A 137 34.73 -0.57 -3.91
N CYS A 138 35.78 -0.11 -3.25
CA CYS A 138 36.77 0.83 -3.75
C CYS A 138 38.00 0.15 -4.37
N GLY A 139 38.01 -1.18 -4.51
CA GLY A 139 39.12 -1.91 -5.10
C GLY A 139 40.38 -1.97 -4.22
N GLY A 140 40.23 -1.90 -2.90
CA GLY A 140 41.33 -1.93 -1.93
C GLY A 140 42.03 -0.58 -1.69
N ASP A 141 41.46 0.52 -2.18
CA ASP A 141 41.95 1.87 -1.93
C ASP A 141 40.77 2.80 -1.62
N CYS A 142 40.11 2.52 -0.50
CA CYS A 142 38.94 3.28 -0.09
C CYS A 142 39.38 4.69 0.30
N PRO A 143 38.78 5.73 -0.32
CA PRO A 143 39.12 7.10 -0.01
C PRO A 143 38.58 7.43 1.38
N GLY A 144 39.37 7.16 2.41
CA GLY A 144 39.08 7.71 3.72
C GLY A 144 39.65 9.12 3.86
N ASN A 145 39.61 9.60 5.09
CA ASN A 145 39.70 11.02 5.40
C ASN A 145 41.15 11.50 5.51
N THR A 146 42.09 10.54 5.57
CA THR A 146 43.45 10.73 6.07
C THR A 146 44.53 10.46 5.02
N GLY A 147 44.17 10.14 3.78
CA GLY A 147 45.15 9.77 2.74
C GLY A 147 45.82 8.40 2.97
N ALA A 148 45.29 7.60 3.90
CA ALA A 148 45.60 6.19 4.08
C ALA A 148 44.76 5.34 3.11
N ASN A 149 45.34 4.23 2.65
CA ASN A 149 44.64 3.24 1.82
C ASN A 149 43.91 2.29 2.77
N TYR A 150 42.59 2.37 2.78
CA TYR A 150 41.73 1.42 3.51
C TYR A 150 41.34 0.28 2.56
N ASP A 151 41.70 -0.95 2.90
CA ASP A 151 41.54 -2.11 2.01
C ASP A 151 40.55 -3.17 2.52
N ASP A 152 40.09 -3.07 3.77
CA ASP A 152 39.17 -4.00 4.41
C ASP A 152 37.92 -3.29 5.01
N PRO A 153 37.15 -2.52 4.20
CA PRO A 153 35.97 -1.81 4.69
C PRO A 153 34.85 -2.78 5.08
N GLY A 154 34.38 -2.64 6.33
CA GLY A 154 33.19 -3.32 6.86
C GLY A 154 32.04 -2.35 7.09
N ILE A 155 30.81 -2.89 7.05
CA ILE A 155 29.58 -2.15 7.33
C ILE A 155 28.72 -2.91 8.34
N THR A 156 28.26 -2.22 9.38
CA THR A 156 27.41 -2.79 10.42
C THR A 156 26.24 -1.87 10.76
N TYR A 157 25.18 -2.42 11.35
CA TYR A 157 24.09 -1.65 11.94
C TYR A 157 24.07 -1.81 13.46
N TYR A 158 23.51 -0.83 14.15
CA TYR A 158 23.25 -0.90 15.59
C TYR A 158 22.05 0.01 15.94
N GLY A 159 21.61 -0.04 17.20
CA GLY A 159 20.53 0.86 17.67
C GLY A 159 19.18 0.67 16.96
N GLN A 160 18.87 -0.54 16.48
CA GLN A 160 17.61 -0.81 15.79
C GLN A 160 16.40 -0.53 16.70
N SER A 161 15.54 0.38 16.24
CA SER A 161 14.37 0.87 16.97
C SER A 161 13.19 1.08 16.04
N THR A 162 12.00 1.36 16.59
CA THR A 162 10.80 1.66 15.81
C THR A 162 10.93 2.90 14.92
N THR A 163 11.83 3.82 15.25
CA THR A 163 12.04 5.08 14.53
C THR A 163 13.22 5.06 13.58
N GLY A 164 13.99 3.97 13.52
CA GLY A 164 15.19 3.89 12.70
C GLY A 164 16.32 3.10 13.34
N PHE A 165 17.52 3.27 12.80
CA PHE A 165 18.74 2.56 13.20
C PHE A 165 19.97 3.37 12.82
N SER A 166 21.12 3.00 13.36
CA SER A 166 22.40 3.62 13.00
C SER A 166 23.25 2.64 12.19
N VAL A 167 24.07 3.18 11.29
CA VAL A 167 25.03 2.46 10.46
C VAL A 167 26.43 2.93 10.84
N ASN A 168 27.35 1.99 10.99
CA ASN A 168 28.74 2.28 11.22
C ASN A 168 29.59 1.59 10.14
N ILE A 169 30.47 2.36 9.51
CA ILE A 169 31.39 1.95 8.47
C ILE A 169 32.81 2.15 8.98
N GLY A 170 33.67 1.15 8.81
CA GLY A 170 35.08 1.30 9.12
C GLY A 170 35.93 0.19 8.56
N ASP A 171 37.22 0.48 8.49
CA ASP A 171 38.24 -0.43 8.03
C ASP A 171 38.64 -1.38 9.15
N SER A 172 38.51 -2.67 8.88
CA SER A 172 38.91 -3.70 9.84
C SER A 172 40.40 -3.95 9.71
N ASP A 173 41.22 -3.31 10.56
CA ASP A 173 42.63 -3.65 10.67
C ASP A 173 42.80 -5.14 11.02
N ASN A 174 43.55 -5.87 10.19
CA ASN A 174 44.01 -7.25 10.41
C ASN A 174 45.09 -7.33 11.53
N GLY A 175 44.90 -6.58 12.62
CA GLY A 175 45.91 -6.33 13.64
C GLY A 175 45.34 -6.20 15.05
N THR A 176 46.11 -5.55 15.93
CA THR A 176 45.70 -5.27 17.32
C THR A 176 45.08 -3.89 17.49
N THR A 177 44.96 -3.11 16.42
CA THR A 177 44.38 -1.76 16.51
C THR A 177 42.87 -1.82 16.40
N ALA A 178 42.20 -0.78 16.90
CA ALA A 178 40.75 -0.68 16.79
C ALA A 178 40.39 -0.44 15.33
N LYS A 179 39.17 -0.87 14.94
CA LYS A 179 38.57 -0.52 13.66
C LYS A 179 38.62 1.01 13.48
N ASP A 180 39.15 1.48 12.36
CA ASP A 180 39.16 2.91 12.03
C ASP A 180 37.85 3.23 11.31
N ASP A 181 37.09 4.20 11.82
CA ASP A 181 35.84 4.60 11.16
C ASP A 181 36.16 5.40 9.90
N ILE A 182 35.43 5.14 8.82
CA ILE A 182 35.68 5.79 7.52
C ILE A 182 34.38 6.19 6.84
N ASP A 183 34.43 7.32 6.13
CA ASP A 183 33.29 7.80 5.36
C ASP A 183 33.23 7.19 3.98
N LEU A 184 32.27 6.29 3.74
CA LEU A 184 32.05 5.70 2.42
C LEU A 184 30.59 5.79 1.98
N GLU A 185 30.41 5.76 0.66
CA GLU A 185 29.08 5.59 0.10
C GLU A 185 28.52 4.21 0.48
N PHE A 186 27.25 4.20 0.91
CA PHE A 186 26.54 2.97 1.20
C PHE A 186 25.08 3.03 0.77
N MET A 187 24.46 1.86 0.75
CA MET A 187 23.04 1.69 0.52
C MET A 187 22.43 0.92 1.69
N PHE A 188 21.18 1.26 2.01
CA PHE A 188 20.36 0.48 2.92
C PHE A 188 19.00 0.18 2.30
N THR A 189 18.45 -0.97 2.65
CA THR A 189 17.05 -1.33 2.39
C THR A 189 16.44 -1.87 3.67
N VAL A 190 15.31 -1.30 4.05
CA VAL A 190 14.49 -1.77 5.16
C VAL A 190 13.29 -2.50 4.62
N MET A 191 13.14 -3.75 5.02
CA MET A 191 12.00 -4.58 4.65
C MET A 191 11.17 -4.89 5.90
N VAL A 192 9.87 -4.69 5.79
CA VAL A 192 8.91 -5.12 6.81
C VAL A 192 8.22 -6.39 6.35
N LEU A 193 8.01 -7.31 7.29
CA LEU A 193 7.26 -8.53 7.05
C LEU A 193 5.76 -8.27 7.25
N PRO A 194 4.90 -8.99 6.51
CA PRO A 194 3.47 -8.97 6.78
C PRO A 194 3.18 -9.36 8.24
N ASN A 195 2.20 -8.70 8.85
CA ASN A 195 1.75 -8.99 10.22
C ASN A 195 0.91 -10.27 10.28
#